data_AF-A0A9D9NS92-F1
#
_entry.id   AF-A0A9D9NS92-F1
#
_cell.length_a   1.000
_cell.length_b   1.000
_cell.length_c   1.000
_cell.angle_alpha   90.00
_cell.angle_beta   90.00
_cell.angle_gamma   90.00
#
_symmetry.space_group_name_H-M   'P 1'
#
loop_
_entity.id
_entity.type
_entity.pdbx_description
1 polymer ?
#
loop_
_entity_poly.entity_id
_entity_poly.type
_entity_poly.pdbx_seq_one_letter_code
_entity_poly.pdbx_strand_id
1 'polypeptide(L)'
;NKNEGKETGGPALAEEVAGTYSGTFTMSVMGSPAGSENLDCTVSAATDNTVDIVLDQFTAMGSTQFSLSAEGVSVADADGGYSLTGSIDTMSGETHITGSVSGTVGKDGSAEITFEFTPGAMPMSITGVFTSPARNNE
;
A
#
# COMPACT_ATOMS: atom_id res chain seq x y z
N ASN A 1 -10.66 19.88 -41.50
CA ASN A 1 -9.83 18.65 -41.62
C ASN A 1 -8.53 18.95 -40.88
N LYS A 2 -8.30 18.52 -39.64
CA LYS A 2 -8.85 17.42 -38.84
C LYS A 2 -9.20 17.96 -37.44
N ASN A 3 -10.29 17.45 -36.87
CA ASN A 3 -10.44 17.38 -35.41
C ASN A 3 -9.38 16.38 -34.94
N GLU A 4 -8.36 16.85 -34.23
CA GLU A 4 -7.60 15.99 -33.33
C GLU A 4 -8.31 16.09 -32.00
N GLY A 5 -9.00 15.00 -31.66
CA GLY A 5 -9.76 14.89 -30.42
C GLY A 5 -8.81 15.14 -29.26
N LYS A 6 -9.20 16.07 -28.39
CA LYS A 6 -8.89 15.90 -26.97
C LYS A 6 -9.32 14.49 -26.61
N GLU A 7 -8.36 13.61 -26.37
CA GLU A 7 -8.59 12.49 -25.47
C GLU A 7 -9.10 13.14 -24.19
N THR A 8 -10.41 13.09 -23.97
CA THR A 8 -10.98 13.31 -22.66
C THR A 8 -10.60 12.09 -21.84
N GLY A 9 -9.32 12.01 -21.47
CA GLY A 9 -8.79 10.96 -20.61
C GLY A 9 -9.57 11.01 -19.31
N GLY A 10 -10.07 9.86 -18.86
CA GLY A 10 -10.63 9.75 -17.51
C GLY A 10 -9.60 10.19 -16.47
N PRO A 11 -10.01 10.40 -15.20
CA PRO A 11 -9.03 10.61 -14.15
C PRO A 11 -8.01 9.45 -14.17
N ALA A 12 -6.74 9.80 -14.01
CA ALA A 12 -5.68 8.81 -13.77
C ALA A 12 -6.14 7.92 -12.60
N LEU A 13 -6.14 6.59 -12.78
CA LEU A 13 -6.56 5.65 -11.73
C LEU A 13 -5.73 5.84 -10.45
N ALA A 14 -4.48 6.27 -10.59
CA ALA A 14 -3.63 6.61 -9.46
C ALA A 14 -4.17 7.76 -8.60
N GLU A 15 -4.78 8.80 -9.20
CA GLU A 15 -5.37 9.93 -8.47
C GLU A 15 -6.62 9.53 -7.68
N GLU A 16 -7.36 8.53 -8.17
CA GLU A 16 -8.55 8.01 -7.49
C GLU A 16 -8.21 7.32 -6.16
N VAL A 17 -7.01 6.75 -6.06
CA VAL A 17 -6.53 6.04 -4.86
C VAL A 17 -5.45 6.81 -4.09
N ALA A 18 -4.98 7.95 -4.59
CA ALA A 18 -3.99 8.75 -3.90
C ALA A 18 -4.58 9.39 -2.64
N GLY A 19 -3.81 9.44 -1.57
CA GLY A 19 -4.13 10.12 -0.31
C GLY A 19 -3.55 9.40 0.91
N THR A 20 -3.90 9.93 2.08
CA THR A 20 -3.51 9.36 3.37
C THR A 20 -4.67 8.58 3.96
N TYR A 21 -4.40 7.37 4.44
CA TYR A 21 -5.36 6.48 5.07
C TYR A 21 -4.93 6.26 6.51
N SER A 22 -5.76 6.65 7.47
CA SER A 22 -5.55 6.30 8.87
C SER A 22 -6.27 5.01 9.19
N GLY A 23 -5.56 4.01 9.72
CA GLY A 23 -6.11 2.67 9.86
C GLY A 23 -5.40 1.81 10.87
N THR A 24 -5.78 0.53 10.90
CA THR A 24 -5.17 -0.49 11.75
C THR A 24 -4.33 -1.42 10.89
N PHE A 25 -3.06 -1.59 11.25
CA PHE A 25 -2.17 -2.57 10.67
C PHE A 25 -2.06 -3.78 11.60
N THR A 26 -2.54 -4.95 11.15
CA THR A 26 -2.51 -6.20 11.90
C THR A 26 -1.48 -7.14 11.30
N MET A 27 -0.54 -7.61 12.11
CA MET A 27 0.57 -8.46 11.66
C MET A 27 0.37 -9.91 12.09
N SER A 28 0.88 -10.81 11.26
CA SER A 28 0.99 -12.23 11.56
C SER A 28 2.27 -12.82 10.99
N VAL A 29 2.77 -13.89 11.63
CA VAL A 29 3.90 -14.68 11.15
C VAL A 29 3.40 -16.12 11.03
N MET A 30 3.46 -16.70 9.83
CA MET A 30 2.93 -18.04 9.57
C MET A 30 1.47 -18.20 10.04
N GLY A 31 0.65 -17.15 9.87
CA GLY A 31 -0.76 -17.11 10.30
C GLY A 31 -0.99 -16.95 11.81
N SER A 32 0.07 -16.85 12.62
CA SER A 32 -0.04 -16.58 14.05
C SER A 32 -0.01 -15.07 14.32
N PRO A 33 -0.92 -14.50 15.14
CA PRO A 33 -0.94 -13.08 15.44
C PRO A 33 0.39 -12.57 16.01
N ALA A 34 0.90 -11.47 15.47
CA ALA A 34 2.19 -10.88 15.83
C ALA A 34 2.09 -9.44 16.37
N GLY A 35 0.89 -8.85 16.36
CA GLY A 35 0.63 -7.51 16.89
C GLY A 35 -0.34 -6.73 16.02
N SER A 36 -0.76 -5.58 16.51
CA SER A 36 -1.58 -4.64 15.77
C SER A 36 -1.30 -3.22 16.23
N GLU A 37 -1.23 -2.29 15.30
CA GLU A 37 -0.98 -0.87 15.57
C GLU A 37 -1.87 0.02 14.70
N ASN A 38 -2.18 1.21 15.20
CA ASN A 38 -2.85 2.23 14.39
C ASN A 38 -1.80 3.18 13.84
N LEU A 39 -1.86 3.40 12.53
CA LEU A 39 -0.88 4.21 11.81
C LEU A 39 -1.49 4.75 10.52
N ASP A 40 -0.72 5.61 9.86
CA ASP A 40 -1.06 6.16 8.56
C ASP A 40 -0.35 5.38 7.44
N CYS A 41 -1.09 5.15 6.35
CA CYS A 41 -0.60 4.65 5.09
C CYS A 41 -0.77 5.75 4.05
N THR A 42 0.30 6.16 3.39
CA THR A 42 0.27 7.19 2.35
C THR A 42 0.39 6.54 0.98
N VAL A 43 -0.56 6.85 0.10
CA VAL A 43 -0.57 6.42 -1.31
C VAL A 43 -0.41 7.66 -2.18
N SER A 44 0.63 7.70 -3.01
CA SER A 44 0.93 8.85 -3.88
C SER A 44 0.86 8.46 -5.35
N ALA A 45 0.22 9.29 -6.18
CA ALA A 45 0.21 9.04 -7.62
C ALA A 45 1.64 9.18 -8.21
N ALA A 46 2.09 8.14 -8.92
CA ALA A 46 3.40 8.10 -9.58
C ALA A 46 3.27 8.22 -11.11
N THR A 47 2.30 7.52 -11.69
CA THR A 47 1.88 7.64 -13.10
C THR A 47 0.36 7.51 -13.20
N ASP A 48 -0.23 7.54 -14.39
CA ASP A 48 -1.69 7.40 -14.56
C ASP A 48 -2.26 6.12 -13.95
N ASN A 49 -1.48 5.04 -13.89
CA ASN A 49 -1.90 3.72 -13.44
C ASN A 49 -0.99 3.12 -12.37
N THR A 50 -0.10 3.91 -11.77
CA THR A 50 0.77 3.42 -10.68
C THR A 50 0.86 4.41 -9.53
N VAL A 51 1.02 3.88 -8.33
CA VAL A 51 1.19 4.63 -7.10
C VAL A 51 2.42 4.17 -6.33
N ASP A 52 2.93 5.07 -5.50
CA ASP A 52 3.91 4.73 -4.48
C ASP A 52 3.19 4.65 -3.12
N ILE A 53 3.47 3.59 -2.36
CA ILE A 53 2.84 3.34 -1.06
C ILE A 53 3.89 3.40 0.02
N VAL A 54 3.61 4.14 1.09
CA VAL A 54 4.46 4.26 2.28
C VAL A 54 3.65 3.90 3.52
N LEU A 55 4.17 2.95 4.30
CA LEU A 55 3.68 2.58 5.61
C LEU A 55 4.75 2.92 6.65
N ASP A 56 4.58 4.04 7.34
CA ASP A 56 5.62 4.56 8.22
C ASP A 56 5.49 4.02 9.65
N GLN A 57 6.65 3.70 10.24
CA GLN A 57 6.88 3.54 11.69
C GLN A 57 5.89 2.61 12.40
N PHE A 58 5.99 1.31 12.13
CA PHE A 58 5.35 0.26 12.92
C PHE A 58 6.38 -0.57 13.68
N THR A 59 5.97 -1.10 14.83
CA THR A 59 6.77 -1.99 15.68
C THR A 59 6.54 -3.43 15.27
N ALA A 60 7.60 -4.10 14.83
CA ALA A 60 7.60 -5.54 14.60
C ALA A 60 8.80 -6.22 15.26
N MET A 61 8.76 -7.55 15.37
CA MET A 61 9.84 -8.34 15.94
C MET A 61 10.27 -7.87 17.34
N GLY A 62 9.30 -7.67 18.23
CA GLY A 62 9.53 -7.16 19.57
C GLY A 62 9.43 -5.64 19.59
N SER A 63 10.56 -4.94 19.69
CA SER A 63 10.63 -3.49 19.86
C SER A 63 11.31 -2.77 18.69
N THR A 64 11.43 -3.42 17.54
CA THR A 64 12.12 -2.84 16.38
C THR A 64 11.12 -2.07 15.53
N GLN A 65 11.44 -0.81 15.23
CA GLN A 65 10.61 0.00 14.33
C GLN A 65 11.00 -0.26 12.87
N PHE A 66 9.99 -0.41 12.03
CA PHE A 66 10.11 -0.58 10.60
C PHE A 66 9.27 0.44 9.85
N SER A 67 9.61 0.59 8.58
CA SER A 67 8.85 1.30 7.55
C SER A 67 8.84 0.41 6.31
N LEU A 68 7.76 0.49 5.54
CA LEU A 68 7.66 -0.18 4.23
C LEU A 68 7.42 0.89 3.16
N SER A 69 8.09 0.73 2.02
CA SER A 69 7.79 1.47 0.81
C SER A 69 7.68 0.51 -0.36
N ALA A 70 6.69 0.74 -1.22
CA ALA A 70 6.50 0.03 -2.47
C ALA A 70 6.32 1.07 -3.59
N GLU A 71 7.26 1.12 -4.53
CA GLU A 71 7.22 2.04 -5.65
C GLU A 71 6.57 1.38 -6.87
N GLY A 72 5.85 2.17 -7.69
CA GLY A 72 5.28 1.69 -8.95
C GLY A 72 4.22 0.60 -8.80
N VAL A 73 3.47 0.61 -7.69
CA VAL A 73 2.35 -0.31 -7.43
C VAL A 73 1.27 -0.08 -8.47
N SER A 74 0.90 -1.12 -9.21
CA SER A 74 -0.10 -1.03 -10.28
C SER A 74 -1.50 -0.82 -9.72
N VAL A 75 -2.26 0.07 -10.36
CA VAL A 75 -3.67 0.36 -10.07
C VAL A 75 -4.53 -0.06 -11.24
N ALA A 76 -5.55 -0.87 -10.97
CA ALA A 76 -6.53 -1.28 -11.98
C ALA A 76 -7.96 -1.18 -11.42
N ASP A 77 -8.93 -0.86 -12.29
CA ASP A 77 -10.35 -0.92 -11.95
C ASP A 77 -10.74 -2.32 -11.45
N ALA A 78 -11.55 -2.35 -10.39
CA ALA A 78 -12.13 -3.56 -9.84
C ALA A 78 -13.62 -3.33 -9.52
N ASP A 79 -14.39 -4.40 -9.35
CA ASP A 79 -15.78 -4.29 -8.95
C ASP A 79 -15.90 -3.58 -7.60
N GLY A 80 -16.46 -2.36 -7.61
CA GLY A 80 -16.65 -1.55 -6.41
C GLY A 80 -15.49 -0.64 -6.02
N GLY A 81 -14.40 -0.58 -6.80
CA GLY A 81 -13.23 0.21 -6.44
C GLY A 81 -12.04 -0.02 -7.38
N TYR A 82 -10.87 -0.11 -6.77
CA TYR A 82 -9.57 -0.23 -7.43
C TYR A 82 -8.77 -1.34 -6.76
N SER A 83 -7.98 -2.06 -7.54
CA SER A 83 -7.04 -3.08 -7.07
C SER A 83 -5.61 -2.55 -7.12
N LEU A 84 -4.81 -2.96 -6.13
CA LEU A 84 -3.40 -2.64 -5.98
C LEU A 84 -2.56 -3.90 -6.09
N THR A 85 -1.48 -3.89 -6.85
CA THR A 85 -0.53 -5.01 -6.94
C THR A 85 0.87 -4.50 -7.21
N GLY A 86 1.85 -4.90 -6.40
CA GLY A 86 3.23 -4.47 -6.54
C GLY A 86 4.22 -5.28 -5.72
N SER A 87 5.47 -4.83 -5.73
CA SER A 87 6.57 -5.43 -5.00
C SER A 87 7.15 -4.46 -3.98
N ILE A 88 7.73 -5.00 -2.91
CA ILE A 88 8.48 -4.26 -1.91
C ILE A 88 9.95 -4.60 -2.12
N ASP A 89 10.79 -3.58 -2.26
CA ASP A 89 12.25 -3.66 -2.26
C ASP A 89 12.74 -2.33 -1.68
N THR A 90 13.06 -2.32 -0.39
CA THR A 90 13.33 -1.08 0.34
C THR A 90 14.27 -1.28 1.51
N MET A 91 14.81 -0.18 2.04
CA MET A 91 15.63 -0.17 3.25
C MET A 91 14.85 0.49 4.39
N SER A 92 14.68 -0.23 5.50
CA SER A 92 14.23 0.36 6.76
C SER A 92 15.42 0.44 7.73
N GLY A 93 15.97 1.65 7.87
CA GLY A 93 17.29 1.83 8.48
C GLY A 93 18.35 1.05 7.71
N GLU A 94 19.04 0.13 8.40
CA GLU A 94 20.04 -0.77 7.79
C GLU A 94 19.47 -2.13 7.34
N THR A 95 18.16 -2.35 7.52
CA THR A 95 17.51 -3.63 7.18
C THR A 95 16.90 -3.56 5.79
N HIS A 96 17.39 -4.38 4.87
CA HIS A 96 16.76 -4.58 3.57
C HIS A 96 15.45 -5.35 3.73
N ILE A 97 14.38 -4.93 3.07
CA ILE A 97 13.07 -5.57 3.14
C ILE A 97 12.60 -5.85 1.71
N THR A 98 12.30 -7.12 1.44
CA THR A 98 11.74 -7.57 0.17
C THR A 98 10.36 -8.15 0.36
N GLY A 99 9.48 -8.06 -0.63
CA GLY A 99 8.13 -8.58 -0.50
C GLY A 99 7.18 -8.19 -1.62
N SER A 100 5.89 -8.21 -1.31
CA SER A 100 4.81 -7.82 -2.20
C SER A 100 3.73 -7.03 -1.48
N VAL A 101 3.04 -6.20 -2.25
CA VAL A 101 1.84 -5.49 -1.83
C VAL A 101 0.67 -5.90 -2.72
N SER A 102 -0.47 -6.15 -2.10
CA SER A 102 -1.73 -6.41 -2.80
C SER A 102 -2.89 -5.87 -1.99
N GLY A 103 -3.92 -5.34 -2.64
CA GLY A 103 -5.06 -4.82 -1.88
C GLY A 103 -6.12 -4.18 -2.75
N THR A 104 -7.07 -3.52 -2.09
CA THR A 104 -8.16 -2.80 -2.72
C THR A 104 -8.42 -1.46 -2.05
N VAL A 105 -8.83 -0.49 -2.85
CA VAL A 105 -9.39 0.79 -2.39
C VAL A 105 -10.81 0.91 -2.93
N GLY A 106 -11.80 1.01 -2.04
CA GLY A 106 -13.20 1.22 -2.40
C GLY A 106 -13.45 2.64 -2.93
N LYS A 107 -14.50 2.82 -3.74
CA LYS A 107 -14.92 4.16 -4.20
C LYS A 107 -15.38 5.10 -3.07
N ASP A 108 -15.68 4.53 -1.91
CA ASP A 108 -15.95 5.27 -0.67
C ASP A 108 -14.67 5.70 0.07
N GLY A 109 -13.50 5.35 -0.46
CA GLY A 109 -12.19 5.62 0.13
C GLY A 109 -11.79 4.61 1.19
N SER A 110 -12.55 3.54 1.45
CA SER A 110 -12.09 2.45 2.32
C SER A 110 -10.88 1.74 1.69
N ALA A 111 -9.95 1.25 2.51
CA ALA A 111 -8.75 0.55 2.03
C ALA A 111 -8.49 -0.72 2.81
N GLU A 112 -8.13 -1.79 2.10
CA GLU A 112 -7.57 -3.02 2.65
C GLU A 112 -6.31 -3.37 1.85
N ILE A 113 -5.15 -3.25 2.49
CA ILE A 113 -3.84 -3.43 1.83
C ILE A 113 -3.04 -4.46 2.61
N THR A 114 -2.68 -5.54 1.93
CA THR A 114 -1.82 -6.60 2.44
C THR A 114 -0.39 -6.38 2.01
N PHE A 115 0.51 -6.40 2.98
CA PHE A 115 1.96 -6.35 2.81
C PHE A 115 2.52 -7.71 3.25
N GLU A 116 3.09 -8.46 2.32
CA GLU A 116 3.91 -9.63 2.65
C GLU A 116 5.37 -9.23 2.53
N PHE A 117 6.15 -9.31 3.60
CA PHE A 117 7.50 -8.79 3.61
C PHE A 117 8.46 -9.64 4.46
N THR A 118 9.72 -9.67 4.04
CA THR A 118 10.81 -10.39 4.70
C THR A 118 11.93 -9.41 5.03
N PRO A 119 12.07 -9.01 6.31
CA PRO A 119 13.20 -8.19 6.73
C PRO A 119 14.52 -8.99 6.78
N GLY A 120 15.55 -8.45 6.13
CA GLY A 120 16.90 -9.01 6.06
C GLY A 120 16.93 -10.41 5.45
N ALA A 121 17.76 -11.27 6.04
CA ALA A 121 17.88 -12.68 5.65
C ALA A 121 16.98 -13.59 6.51
N MET A 122 15.84 -13.09 7.00
CA MET A 122 14.97 -13.90 7.84
C MET A 122 14.39 -15.11 7.09
N PRO A 123 14.21 -16.25 7.78
CA PRO A 123 13.72 -17.47 7.15
C PRO A 123 12.21 -17.48 6.89
N MET A 124 11.46 -16.48 7.39
CA MET A 124 10.00 -16.42 7.31
C MET A 124 9.53 -15.00 6.99
N SER A 125 8.48 -14.90 6.19
CA SER A 125 7.80 -13.64 5.89
C SER A 125 6.81 -13.25 6.98
N ILE A 126 6.60 -11.96 7.12
CA ILE A 126 5.56 -11.35 7.93
C ILE A 126 4.44 -10.93 6.98
N THR A 127 3.20 -11.23 7.34
CA THR A 127 2.01 -10.74 6.64
C THR A 127 1.37 -9.66 7.49
N GLY A 128 1.32 -8.44 6.98
CA GLY A 128 0.63 -7.32 7.59
C GLY A 128 -0.59 -6.91 6.76
N VAL A 129 -1.75 -6.81 7.38
CA VAL A 129 -2.98 -6.33 6.75
C VAL A 129 -3.34 -4.98 7.34
N PHE A 130 -3.28 -3.95 6.50
CA PHE A 130 -3.72 -2.60 6.82
C PHE A 130 -5.18 -2.43 6.41
N THR A 131 -6.03 -1.97 7.34
CA THR A 131 -7.42 -1.63 7.06
C THR A 131 -7.72 -0.20 7.48
N SER A 132 -8.36 0.56 6.60
CA SER A 132 -8.83 1.92 6.86
C SER A 132 -10.27 2.08 6.39
N PRO A 133 -11.16 2.68 7.20
CA PRO A 133 -12.57 2.85 6.81
C PRO A 133 -12.79 3.94 5.76
N ALA A 134 -11.85 4.89 5.60
CA ALA A 134 -11.97 5.98 4.66
C ALA A 134 -10.61 6.64 4.39
N ARG A 135 -10.49 7.27 3.21
CA ARG A 135 -9.38 8.17 2.88
C ARG A 135 -9.55 9.49 3.63
N ASN A 136 -8.47 9.98 4.23
CA ASN A 136 -8.44 11.32 4.81
C ASN A 136 -8.43 12.33 3.65
N ASN A 137 -9.47 13.15 3.55
CA ASN A 137 -9.44 14.32 2.67
C ASN A 137 -8.66 15.42 3.39
N GLU A 138 -7.48 15.76 2.89
CA GLU A 138 -6.78 17.01 3.23
C GLU A 138 -7.54 18.24 2.68
#